data_AF-A0A8C9ESG0-F1
#
_entry.id   AF-A0A8C9ESG0-F1
#
_cell.length_a   1.000
_cell.length_b   1.000
_cell.length_c   1.000
_cell.angle_alpha   90.00
_cell.angle_beta   90.00
_cell.angle_gamma   90.00
#
_symmetry.space_group_name_H-M   'P 1'
#
loop_
_entity.id
_entity.type
_entity.pdbx_description
1 polymer ?
#
loop_
_entity_poly.entity_id
_entity_poly.type
_entity_poly.pdbx_seq_one_letter_code
_entity_poly.pdbx_strand_id
1 'polypeptide(L)'
;MSQATYNKIWTNAQKDLDTQLQAEREQFLQPEKDRVKAFRMLAASYIKYLQIFHHLEEAHSHLIHQQKRAAIRQVLDGVIGRILELKKEMVQLENSEFHYTDNVIEDLKLLPEDTEIPIPKYFIKENLEGLQQREKTLDEILLNAGLETQKPVKAMTLEEAIKMIQVAERARQGRRRALFMKQIYLEEKRKRHTKLQEQAGPNPDDAATCIQKVWRGYIQRKKTEKMREEEMIFLGMGV
;
A
#
# COMPACT_ATOMS: atom_id res chain seq x y z
N MET A 1 -16.10 0.00 4.12
CA MET A 1 -15.52 -1.36 3.96
C MET A 1 -16.16 -2.30 4.96
N SER A 2 -16.27 -3.60 4.66
CA SER A 2 -17.00 -4.55 5.52
C SER A 2 -16.13 -5.06 6.67
N GLN A 3 -16.75 -5.56 7.74
CA GLN A 3 -16.02 -6.17 8.87
C GLN A 3 -15.17 -7.38 8.44
N ALA A 4 -15.55 -8.08 7.36
CA ALA A 4 -14.77 -9.16 6.80
C ALA A 4 -13.39 -8.69 6.30
N THR A 5 -13.32 -7.48 5.72
CA THR A 5 -12.07 -6.89 5.24
C THR A 5 -11.08 -6.69 6.39
N TYR A 6 -11.50 -6.07 7.50
CA TYR A 6 -10.60 -5.80 8.63
C TYR A 6 -10.20 -7.06 9.40
N ASN A 7 -11.08 -8.06 9.48
CA ASN A 7 -10.68 -9.38 10.00
C ASN A 7 -9.62 -10.02 9.10
N LYS A 8 -9.72 -9.86 7.77
CA LYS A 8 -8.71 -10.37 6.83
C LYS A 8 -7.36 -9.64 7.00
N ILE A 9 -7.38 -8.32 7.14
CA ILE A 9 -6.18 -7.50 7.40
C ILE A 9 -5.51 -7.99 8.69
N TRP A 10 -6.27 -8.15 9.79
CA TRP A 10 -5.74 -8.70 11.03
C TRP A 10 -5.13 -10.09 10.85
N THR A 11 -5.82 -11.03 10.18
CA THR A 11 -5.29 -12.38 9.98
C THR A 11 -4.04 -12.42 9.11
N ASN A 12 -3.93 -11.49 8.15
CA ASN A 12 -2.75 -11.37 7.31
C ASN A 12 -1.59 -10.79 8.13
N ALA A 13 -1.81 -9.69 8.85
CA ALA A 13 -0.81 -9.08 9.72
C ALA A 13 -0.27 -10.05 10.77
N GLN A 14 -1.13 -10.91 11.34
CA GLN A 14 -0.70 -11.96 12.27
C GLN A 14 0.23 -12.98 11.60
N LYS A 15 -0.10 -13.43 10.37
CA LYS A 15 0.74 -14.35 9.61
C LYS A 15 2.07 -13.72 9.22
N ASP A 16 2.04 -12.44 8.83
CA ASP A 16 3.25 -11.68 8.47
C ASP A 16 4.15 -11.53 9.71
N LEU A 17 3.56 -11.26 10.88
CA LEU A 17 4.27 -11.21 12.15
C LEU A 17 4.87 -12.57 12.53
N ASP A 18 4.11 -13.67 12.45
CA ASP A 18 4.62 -15.01 12.75
C ASP A 18 5.79 -15.39 11.82
N THR A 19 5.67 -15.08 10.53
CA THR A 19 6.72 -15.30 9.54
C THR A 19 7.96 -14.47 9.84
N GLN A 20 7.78 -13.19 10.20
CA GLN A 20 8.89 -12.29 10.52
C GLN A 20 9.61 -12.72 11.79
N LEU A 21 8.88 -13.13 12.83
CA LEU A 21 9.46 -13.66 14.07
C LEU A 21 10.26 -14.94 13.82
N GLN A 22 9.79 -15.81 12.92
CA GLN A 22 10.49 -17.03 12.58
C GLN A 22 11.77 -16.74 11.79
N ALA A 23 11.70 -15.85 10.79
CA ALA A 23 12.87 -15.40 10.03
C ALA A 23 13.90 -14.71 10.93
N GLU A 24 13.46 -13.88 11.87
CA GLU A 24 14.33 -13.22 12.83
C GLU A 24 15.06 -14.22 13.72
N ARG A 25 14.35 -15.22 14.25
CA ARG A 25 14.96 -16.29 15.05
C ARG A 25 16.07 -17.02 14.30
N GLU A 26 15.92 -17.24 13.00
CA GLU A 26 16.93 -17.90 12.16
C GLU A 26 18.10 -16.97 11.83
N GLN A 27 17.81 -15.72 11.51
CA GLN A 27 18.80 -14.73 11.06
C GLN A 27 19.74 -14.27 12.18
N PHE A 28 19.26 -14.19 13.42
CA PHE A 28 20.06 -13.71 14.56
C PHE A 28 20.68 -14.85 15.40
N LEU A 29 20.71 -16.09 14.91
CA LEU A 29 21.40 -17.21 15.58
C LEU A 29 22.91 -17.00 15.68
N GLN A 30 23.50 -16.32 14.69
CA GLN A 30 24.93 -16.01 14.69
C GLN A 30 25.16 -14.51 14.45
N PRO A 31 26.05 -13.88 15.23
CA PRO A 31 26.39 -12.48 15.00
C PRO A 31 27.06 -12.32 13.64
N GLU A 32 26.44 -11.52 12.77
CA GLU A 32 26.99 -11.19 11.46
C GLU A 32 28.24 -10.32 11.65
N LYS A 33 29.36 -10.73 11.03
CA LYS A 33 30.65 -10.03 11.17
C LYS A 33 30.78 -8.82 10.24
N ASP A 34 30.07 -8.85 9.11
CA ASP A 34 30.04 -7.75 8.16
C ASP A 34 29.03 -6.69 8.59
N ARG A 35 29.53 -5.48 8.85
CA ARG A 35 28.71 -4.34 9.29
C ARG A 35 27.67 -3.95 8.25
N VAL A 36 28.02 -3.98 6.96
CA VAL A 36 27.09 -3.54 5.89
C VAL A 36 25.93 -4.52 5.78
N LYS A 37 26.23 -5.82 5.83
CA LYS A 37 25.24 -6.87 5.80
C LYS A 37 24.37 -6.86 7.06
N ALA A 38 24.96 -6.69 8.24
CA ALA A 38 24.24 -6.56 9.51
C ALA A 38 23.26 -5.37 9.47
N PHE A 39 23.71 -4.21 8.97
CA PHE A 39 22.86 -3.04 8.82
C PHE A 39 21.69 -3.31 7.88
N ARG A 40 21.95 -3.91 6.70
CA ARG A 40 20.89 -4.24 5.73
C ARG A 40 19.85 -5.20 6.32
N MET A 41 20.29 -6.18 7.12
CA MET A 41 19.39 -7.12 7.81
C MET A 41 18.52 -6.41 8.86
N LEU A 42 19.11 -5.52 9.66
CA LEU A 42 18.39 -4.72 10.66
C LEU A 42 17.39 -3.78 9.98
N ALA A 43 17.82 -3.04 8.96
CA ALA A 43 16.97 -2.14 8.20
C ALA A 43 15.79 -2.85 7.53
N ALA A 44 16.03 -4.03 6.93
CA ALA A 44 14.97 -4.83 6.33
C ALA A 44 13.98 -5.33 7.38
N SER A 45 14.46 -5.76 8.56
CA SER A 45 13.59 -6.19 9.65
C SER A 45 12.78 -5.03 10.21
N TYR A 46 13.41 -3.88 10.42
CA TYR A 46 12.76 -2.65 10.87
C TYR A 46 11.62 -2.23 9.94
N ILE A 47 11.85 -2.19 8.63
CA ILE A 47 10.83 -1.84 7.64
C ILE A 47 9.69 -2.87 7.63
N LYS A 48 9.98 -4.17 7.70
CA LYS A 48 8.93 -5.21 7.76
C LYS A 48 8.06 -5.08 9.01
N TYR A 49 8.65 -4.76 10.16
CA TYR A 49 7.87 -4.51 11.37
C TYR A 49 7.02 -3.23 11.26
N LEU A 50 7.50 -2.19 10.59
CA LEU A 50 6.69 -1.01 10.28
C LEU A 50 5.47 -1.38 9.43
N GLN A 51 5.65 -2.19 8.38
CA GLN A 51 4.53 -2.67 7.57
C GLN A 51 3.51 -3.43 8.42
N ILE A 52 3.96 -4.36 9.27
CA ILE A 52 3.08 -5.09 10.19
C ILE A 52 2.33 -4.10 11.09
N PHE A 53 3.03 -3.13 11.65
CA PHE A 53 2.45 -2.09 12.50
C PHE A 53 1.33 -1.32 11.78
N HIS A 54 1.52 -0.90 10.52
CA HIS A 54 0.47 -0.22 9.75
C HIS A 54 -0.79 -1.08 9.60
N HIS A 55 -0.64 -2.35 9.23
CA HIS A 55 -1.78 -3.26 9.08
C HIS A 55 -2.50 -3.53 10.41
N LEU A 56 -1.74 -3.63 11.51
CA LEU A 56 -2.30 -3.78 12.86
C LEU A 56 -3.05 -2.53 13.31
N GLU A 57 -2.53 -1.33 13.04
CA GLU A 57 -3.19 -0.06 13.35
C GLU A 57 -4.51 0.07 12.57
N GLU A 58 -4.48 -0.26 11.28
CA GLU A 58 -5.68 -0.21 10.44
C GLU A 58 -6.75 -1.18 10.95
N ALA A 59 -6.36 -2.41 11.30
CA ALA A 59 -7.26 -3.39 11.88
C ALA A 59 -7.82 -2.91 13.24
N HIS A 60 -6.96 -2.43 14.14
CA HIS A 60 -7.34 -1.94 15.46
C HIS A 60 -8.38 -0.79 15.37
N SER A 61 -8.13 0.17 14.48
CA SER A 61 -8.96 1.37 14.33
C SER A 61 -10.36 1.10 13.77
N HIS A 62 -10.56 0.03 13.01
CA HIS A 62 -11.82 -0.21 12.28
C HIS A 62 -12.60 -1.46 12.71
N LEU A 63 -12.01 -2.33 13.54
CA LEU A 63 -12.72 -3.49 14.10
C LEU A 63 -13.70 -3.05 15.19
N ILE A 64 -14.94 -3.55 15.15
CA ILE A 64 -15.97 -3.19 16.13
C ILE A 64 -15.85 -4.01 17.43
N HIS A 65 -15.36 -5.26 17.34
CA HIS A 65 -15.35 -6.20 18.47
C HIS A 65 -14.29 -5.83 19.53
N GLN A 66 -14.74 -5.46 20.73
CA GLN A 66 -13.87 -4.92 21.78
C GLN A 66 -12.80 -5.91 22.26
N GLN A 67 -13.13 -7.20 22.39
CA GLN A 67 -12.15 -8.22 22.83
C GLN A 67 -11.01 -8.40 21.82
N LYS A 68 -11.35 -8.43 20.52
CA LYS A 68 -10.35 -8.53 19.46
C LYS A 68 -9.49 -7.27 19.43
N ARG A 69 -10.11 -6.10 19.57
CA ARG A 69 -9.39 -4.82 19.62
C ARG A 69 -8.39 -4.78 20.79
N ALA A 70 -8.79 -5.24 21.97
CA ALA A 70 -7.89 -5.33 23.13
C ALA A 70 -6.70 -6.28 22.88
N ALA A 71 -6.93 -7.44 22.27
CA ALA A 71 -5.85 -8.36 21.90
C ALA A 71 -4.90 -7.76 20.86
N ILE A 72 -5.44 -7.13 19.81
CA ILE A 72 -4.65 -6.47 18.77
C ILE A 72 -3.80 -5.35 19.37
N ARG A 73 -4.34 -4.59 20.31
CA ARG A 73 -3.62 -3.52 20.98
C ARG A 73 -2.37 -4.03 21.72
N GLN A 74 -2.48 -5.15 22.44
CA GLN A 74 -1.31 -5.77 23.09
C GLN A 74 -0.23 -6.17 22.08
N VAL A 75 -0.64 -6.77 20.95
CA VAL A 75 0.30 -7.14 19.88
C VAL A 75 0.94 -5.90 19.27
N LEU A 76 0.16 -4.84 19.04
CA LEU A 76 0.62 -3.59 18.47
C LEU A 76 1.62 -2.89 19.39
N ASP A 77 1.37 -2.85 20.70
CA ASP A 77 2.31 -2.33 21.71
C ASP A 77 3.65 -3.14 21.69
N GLY A 78 3.57 -4.47 21.52
CA GLY A 78 4.75 -5.33 21.37
C GLY A 78 5.54 -5.06 20.08
N VAL A 79 4.85 -4.86 18.96
CA VAL A 79 5.48 -4.51 17.67
C VAL A 79 6.15 -3.13 17.75
N ILE A 80 5.52 -2.14 18.39
CA ILE A 80 6.15 -0.83 18.66
C ILE A 80 7.44 -1.02 19.46
N GLY A 81 7.41 -1.84 20.52
CA GLY A 81 8.60 -2.17 21.31
C GLY A 81 9.73 -2.73 20.44
N ARG A 82 9.42 -3.71 19.58
CA ARG A 82 10.43 -4.31 18.69
C ARG A 82 10.98 -3.32 17.66
N ILE A 83 10.15 -2.43 17.11
CA ILE A 83 10.59 -1.37 16.18
C ILE A 83 11.61 -0.45 16.88
N LEU A 84 11.36 -0.08 18.15
CA LEU A 84 12.27 0.77 18.92
C LEU A 84 13.58 0.07 19.25
N GLU A 85 13.54 -1.23 19.57
CA GLU A 85 14.74 -2.05 19.78
C GLU A 85 15.60 -2.13 18.52
N LEU A 86 15.00 -2.46 17.37
CA LEU A 86 15.71 -2.52 16.10
C LEU A 86 16.29 -1.16 15.71
N LYS A 87 15.53 -0.07 15.91
CA LYS A 87 16.03 1.28 15.65
C LYS A 87 17.22 1.60 16.55
N LYS A 88 17.18 1.22 17.83
CA LYS A 88 18.30 1.40 18.76
C LYS A 88 19.53 0.62 18.30
N GLU A 89 19.38 -0.62 17.85
CA GLU A 89 20.48 -1.42 17.31
C GLU A 89 21.08 -0.81 16.04
N MET A 90 20.25 -0.30 15.12
CA MET A 90 20.72 0.43 13.93
C MET A 90 21.55 1.66 14.31
N VAL A 91 21.06 2.46 15.25
CA VAL A 91 21.77 3.66 15.76
C VAL A 91 23.11 3.28 16.36
N GLN A 92 23.17 2.19 17.13
CA GLN A 92 24.41 1.70 17.73
C GLN A 92 25.41 1.19 16.69
N LEU A 93 24.92 0.59 15.60
CA LEU A 93 25.76 0.06 14.54
C LEU A 93 26.42 1.18 13.71
N GLU A 94 25.66 2.22 13.35
CA GLU A 94 26.13 3.33 12.51
C GLU A 94 26.62 4.56 13.31
N ASN A 95 26.35 4.62 14.61
CA ASN A 95 26.55 5.80 15.47
C ASN A 95 25.85 7.07 14.95
N SER A 96 24.68 6.90 14.33
CA SER A 96 23.87 7.97 13.75
C SER A 96 22.39 7.73 14.06
N GLU A 97 21.62 8.80 14.29
CA GLU A 97 20.16 8.70 14.37
C GLU A 97 19.50 8.62 12.98
N PHE A 98 20.17 9.21 11.99
CA PHE A 98 19.74 9.29 10.60
C PHE A 98 20.36 8.16 9.79
N HIS A 99 19.51 7.39 9.10
CA HIS A 99 19.88 6.18 8.39
C HIS A 99 19.30 6.25 6.98
N TYR A 100 20.12 5.94 5.96
CA TYR A 100 19.70 5.89 4.57
C TYR A 100 19.29 4.46 4.21
N THR A 101 17.98 4.23 4.07
CA THR A 101 17.43 2.90 3.79
C THR A 101 16.89 2.73 2.38
N ASP A 102 17.22 3.65 1.46
CA ASP A 102 16.68 3.69 0.09
C ASP A 102 16.85 2.36 -0.66
N ASN A 103 18.04 1.75 -0.55
CA ASN A 103 18.33 0.45 -1.17
C ASN A 103 17.39 -0.66 -0.65
N VAL A 104 17.07 -0.64 0.64
CA VAL A 104 16.20 -1.64 1.27
C VAL A 104 14.74 -1.40 0.90
N ILE A 105 14.33 -0.13 0.79
CA ILE A 105 13.00 0.27 0.33
C ILE A 105 12.81 -0.16 -1.13
N GLU A 106 13.82 0.05 -1.98
CA GLU A 106 13.83 -0.38 -3.38
C GLU A 106 13.73 -1.91 -3.51
N ASP A 107 14.54 -2.66 -2.74
CA ASP A 107 14.49 -4.12 -2.71
C ASP A 107 13.10 -4.65 -2.33
N LEU A 108 12.43 -3.99 -1.37
CA LEU A 108 11.10 -4.35 -0.88
C LEU A 108 9.97 -3.80 -1.76
N LYS A 109 10.29 -2.99 -2.79
CA LYS A 109 9.33 -2.33 -3.69
C LYS A 109 8.28 -1.48 -2.96
N LEU A 110 8.73 -0.74 -1.96
CA LEU A 110 7.87 0.13 -1.14
C LEU A 110 7.99 1.59 -1.53
N LEU A 111 6.96 2.37 -1.19
CA LEU A 111 7.05 3.82 -1.28
C LEU A 111 7.63 4.37 0.03
N PRO A 112 8.30 5.54 0.00
CA PRO A 112 8.77 6.19 1.23
C PRO A 112 7.65 6.44 2.26
N GLU A 113 6.44 6.74 1.78
CA GLU A 113 5.24 6.91 2.61
C GLU A 113 4.93 5.65 3.45
N ASP A 114 5.25 4.46 2.95
CA ASP A 114 5.04 3.19 3.65
C ASP A 114 6.05 2.93 4.77
N THR A 115 7.06 3.80 4.92
CA THR A 115 8.08 3.74 5.99
C THR A 115 7.93 4.85 7.03
N GLU A 116 6.92 5.70 6.90
CA GLU A 116 6.60 6.69 7.93
C GLU A 116 6.04 6.02 9.18
N ILE A 117 6.40 6.52 10.37
CA ILE A 117 5.88 5.98 11.64
C ILE A 117 4.64 6.79 12.05
N PRO A 118 3.39 6.32 11.80
CA PRO A 118 2.22 7.05 12.22
C PRO A 118 2.01 6.94 13.73
N ILE A 119 1.43 7.99 14.32
CA ILE A 119 0.97 7.95 15.71
C ILE A 119 -0.29 7.06 15.78
N PRO A 120 -0.31 5.99 16.57
CA PRO A 120 -1.49 5.13 16.68
C PRO A 120 -2.72 5.90 17.16
N LYS A 121 -3.87 5.71 16.50
CA LYS A 121 -5.10 6.46 16.84
C LYS A 121 -5.62 6.19 18.25
N TYR A 122 -5.34 5.02 18.82
CA TYR A 122 -5.76 4.72 20.20
C TYR A 122 -5.02 5.56 21.23
N PHE A 123 -3.75 5.90 20.95
CA PHE A 123 -2.94 6.72 21.84
C PHE A 123 -3.56 8.11 22.03
N ILE A 124 -4.09 8.69 20.96
CA ILE A 124 -4.81 9.97 21.00
C ILE A 124 -6.12 9.83 21.79
N LYS A 125 -6.88 8.77 21.54
CA LYS A 125 -8.21 8.57 22.16
C LYS A 125 -8.11 8.36 23.68
N GLU A 126 -7.10 7.65 24.12
CA GLU A 126 -6.94 7.29 25.54
C GLU A 126 -6.27 8.40 26.34
N ASN A 127 -5.35 9.14 25.72
CA ASN A 127 -4.72 10.28 26.36
C ASN A 127 -5.49 11.59 26.15
N LEU A 128 -6.72 11.54 25.64
CA LEU A 128 -7.49 12.72 25.25
C LEU A 128 -7.67 13.71 26.39
N GLU A 129 -7.96 13.21 27.60
CA GLU A 129 -8.09 14.05 28.80
C GLU A 129 -6.79 14.78 29.12
N GLY A 130 -5.65 14.06 29.10
CA GLY A 130 -4.34 14.65 29.34
C GLY A 130 -3.91 15.62 28.24
N LEU A 131 -4.26 15.35 26.98
CA LEU A 131 -4.02 16.24 25.85
C LEU A 131 -4.83 17.53 26.00
N GLN A 132 -6.11 17.44 26.38
CA GLN A 132 -6.95 18.63 26.65
C GLN A 132 -6.44 19.45 27.82
N GLN A 133 -5.92 18.81 28.87
CA GLN A 133 -5.30 19.53 29.99
C GLN A 133 -4.05 20.28 29.54
N ARG A 134 -3.19 19.63 28.76
CA ARG A 134 -1.98 20.26 28.20
C ARG A 134 -2.31 21.41 27.25
N GLU A 135 -3.33 21.24 26.42
CA GLU A 135 -3.84 22.28 25.51
C GLU A 135 -4.26 23.52 26.32
N LYS A 136 -5.07 23.35 27.37
CA LYS A 136 -5.45 24.46 28.26
C LYS A 136 -4.25 25.14 28.91
N THR A 137 -3.28 24.38 29.42
CA THR A 137 -2.06 24.96 30.01
C THR A 137 -1.25 25.74 28.98
N LEU A 138 -1.15 25.25 27.74
CA LEU A 138 -0.48 25.97 26.65
C LEU A 138 -1.22 27.26 26.30
N ASP A 139 -2.54 27.22 26.17
CA ASP A 139 -3.36 28.41 25.92
C ASP A 139 -3.17 29.45 27.02
N GLU A 140 -3.13 29.04 28.29
CA GLU A 140 -2.86 29.93 29.42
C GLU A 140 -1.45 30.56 29.34
N ILE A 141 -0.43 29.77 29.00
CA ILE A 141 0.94 30.26 28.84
C ILE A 141 1.02 31.26 27.67
N LEU A 142 0.40 30.94 26.53
CA LEU A 142 0.39 31.80 25.34
C LEU A 142 -0.37 33.10 25.57
N LEU A 143 -1.47 33.04 26.33
CA LEU A 143 -2.21 34.23 26.77
C LEU A 143 -1.34 35.12 27.66
N ASN A 144 -0.67 34.52 28.65
CA ASN A 144 0.21 35.23 29.58
C ASN A 144 1.43 35.84 28.87
N ALA A 145 1.95 35.16 27.85
CA ALA A 145 3.02 35.67 27.00
C ALA A 145 2.57 36.75 26.00
N GLY A 146 1.26 37.01 25.89
CA GLY A 146 0.68 37.95 24.92
C GLY A 146 0.81 37.48 23.46
N LEU A 147 1.10 36.20 23.24
CA LEU A 147 1.27 35.59 21.91
C LEU A 147 -0.06 35.12 21.32
N GLU A 148 -1.07 34.89 22.16
CA GLU A 148 -2.44 34.63 21.74
C GLU A 148 -3.43 35.63 22.32
N THR A 149 -4.25 36.18 21.43
CA THR A 149 -5.48 36.87 21.82
C THR A 149 -6.60 35.84 21.87
N GLN A 150 -7.31 35.70 23.00
CA GLN A 150 -8.59 34.99 23.03
C GLN A 150 -9.50 35.61 21.97
N LYS A 151 -9.63 34.94 20.82
CA LYS A 151 -10.69 35.29 19.88
C LYS A 151 -11.98 34.92 20.59
N PRO A 152 -12.88 35.88 20.83
CA PRO A 152 -14.16 35.56 21.44
C PRO A 152 -14.82 34.50 20.55
N VAL A 153 -15.00 33.30 21.10
CA VAL A 153 -15.79 32.26 20.44
C VAL A 153 -17.20 32.81 20.39
N LYS A 154 -17.59 33.39 19.25
CA LYS A 154 -18.99 33.77 19.03
C LYS A 154 -19.79 32.48 19.09
N ALA A 155 -20.60 32.34 20.14
CA ALA A 155 -21.58 31.29 20.22
C ALA A 155 -22.46 31.37 18.97
N MET A 156 -22.43 30.33 18.14
CA MET A 156 -23.29 30.26 16.97
C MET A 156 -24.74 30.23 17.41
N THR A 157 -25.60 30.95 16.71
CA THR A 157 -27.04 30.84 16.94
C THR A 157 -27.55 29.47 16.51
N LEU A 158 -28.69 29.03 17.05
CA LEU A 158 -29.32 27.77 16.67
C LEU A 158 -29.56 27.69 15.15
N GLU A 159 -29.98 28.80 14.54
CA GLU A 159 -30.26 28.89 13.11
C GLU A 159 -28.98 28.73 12.27
N GLU A 160 -27.88 29.35 12.69
CA GLU A 160 -26.58 29.17 12.03
C GLU A 160 -26.09 27.73 12.14
N ALA A 161 -26.26 27.09 13.30
CA ALA A 161 -25.95 25.68 13.50
C ALA A 161 -26.76 24.78 12.56
N ILE A 162 -28.09 24.99 12.50
CA ILE A 162 -28.99 24.25 11.60
C ILE A 162 -28.57 24.43 10.14
N LYS A 163 -28.30 25.67 9.73
CA LYS A 163 -27.88 25.99 8.36
C LYS A 163 -26.56 25.31 8.01
N MET A 164 -25.58 25.32 8.92
CA MET A 164 -24.29 24.67 8.73
C MET A 164 -24.45 23.15 8.54
N ILE A 165 -25.25 22.50 9.39
CA ILE A 165 -25.55 21.06 9.29
C ILE A 165 -26.23 20.74 7.96
N GLN A 166 -27.23 21.54 7.56
CA GLN A 166 -27.95 21.33 6.31
C GLN A 166 -27.05 21.49 5.08
N VAL A 167 -26.17 22.49 5.07
CA VAL A 167 -25.19 22.70 4.00
C VAL A 167 -24.21 21.52 3.92
N ALA A 168 -23.68 21.09 5.05
CA ALA A 168 -22.76 19.96 5.13
C ALA A 168 -23.42 18.66 4.63
N GLU A 169 -24.65 18.39 5.05
CA GLU A 169 -25.40 17.20 4.62
C GLU A 169 -25.75 17.27 3.13
N ARG A 170 -26.18 18.44 2.61
CA ARG A 170 -26.41 18.63 1.17
C ARG A 170 -25.14 18.41 0.37
N ALA A 171 -23.99 18.89 0.84
CA ALA A 171 -22.70 18.66 0.19
C ALA A 171 -22.31 17.17 0.22
N ARG A 172 -22.50 16.48 1.35
CA ARG A 172 -22.27 15.04 1.47
C ARG A 172 -23.12 14.25 0.48
N GLN A 173 -24.42 14.56 0.40
CA GLN A 173 -25.33 13.92 -0.54
C GLN A 173 -24.94 14.22 -2.00
N GLY A 174 -24.57 15.46 -2.30
CA GLY A 174 -24.08 15.87 -3.62
C GLY A 174 -22.85 15.06 -4.05
N ARG A 175 -21.84 14.93 -3.18
CA ARG A 175 -20.66 14.09 -3.44
C ARG A 175 -21.04 12.62 -3.69
N ARG A 176 -21.95 12.06 -2.88
CA ARG A 176 -22.40 10.67 -3.05
C ARG A 176 -23.13 10.46 -4.37
N ARG A 177 -23.99 11.39 -4.78
CA ARG A 177 -24.67 11.37 -6.09
C ARG A 177 -23.68 11.50 -7.24
N ALA A 178 -22.71 12.41 -7.15
CA ALA A 178 -21.68 12.59 -8.17
C ALA A 178 -20.83 11.33 -8.37
N LEU A 179 -20.44 10.66 -7.28
CA LEU A 179 -19.73 9.37 -7.34
C LEU A 179 -20.57 8.29 -8.02
N PHE A 180 -21.86 8.19 -7.67
CA PHE A 180 -22.77 7.22 -8.29
C PHE A 180 -22.96 7.49 -9.79
N MET A 181 -23.18 8.74 -10.18
CA MET A 181 -23.31 9.12 -11.60
C MET A 181 -22.01 8.88 -12.38
N LYS A 182 -20.85 9.11 -11.76
CA LYS A 182 -19.55 8.79 -12.36
C LYS A 182 -19.42 7.28 -12.63
N GLN A 183 -19.89 6.43 -11.72
CA GLN A 183 -19.89 4.97 -11.93
C GLN A 183 -20.78 4.57 -13.11
N ILE A 184 -22.01 5.08 -13.18
CA ILE A 184 -22.93 4.82 -14.30
C ILE A 184 -22.30 5.24 -15.63
N TYR A 185 -21.73 6.45 -15.69
CA TYR A 185 -21.08 6.96 -16.90
C TYR A 185 -19.94 6.06 -17.37
N LEU A 186 -19.08 5.61 -16.45
CA LEU A 186 -17.97 4.71 -16.77
C LEU A 186 -18.46 3.34 -17.26
N GLU A 187 -19.52 2.80 -16.67
CA GLU A 187 -20.13 1.55 -17.13
C GLU A 187 -20.76 1.68 -18.52
N GLU A 188 -21.49 2.76 -18.80
CA GLU A 188 -22.01 3.03 -20.13
C GLU A 188 -20.91 3.19 -21.17
N LYS A 189 -19.83 3.90 -20.82
CA LYS A 189 -18.66 4.05 -21.69
C LYS A 189 -18.04 2.68 -22.02
N ARG A 190 -17.87 1.80 -21.03
CA ARG A 190 -17.38 0.42 -21.26
C ARG A 190 -18.33 -0.34 -22.18
N LYS A 191 -19.63 -0.33 -21.92
CA LYS A 191 -20.64 -0.99 -22.77
C LYS A 191 -20.59 -0.50 -24.22
N ARG A 192 -20.38 0.81 -24.45
CA ARG A 192 -20.20 1.37 -25.81
C ARG A 192 -18.93 0.87 -26.49
N HIS A 193 -17.80 0.85 -25.76
CA HIS A 193 -16.55 0.30 -26.30
C HIS A 193 -16.68 -1.19 -26.66
N THR A 194 -17.32 -2.00 -25.80
CA THR A 194 -17.57 -3.42 -26.08
C THR A 194 -18.47 -3.60 -27.31
N LYS A 195 -19.56 -2.83 -27.43
CA LYS A 195 -20.44 -2.89 -28.62
C LYS A 195 -19.74 -2.47 -29.91
N LEU A 196 -18.89 -1.45 -29.87
CA LEU A 196 -18.07 -1.04 -31.02
C LEU A 196 -17.08 -2.13 -31.42
N GLN A 197 -16.50 -2.83 -30.43
CA GLN A 197 -15.58 -3.95 -30.66
C GLN A 197 -16.32 -5.20 -31.20
N GLU A 198 -17.57 -5.43 -30.80
CA GLU A 198 -18.43 -6.48 -31.35
C GLU A 198 -18.88 -6.18 -32.79
N GLN A 199 -19.10 -4.90 -33.13
CA GLN A 199 -19.47 -4.47 -34.48
C GLN A 199 -18.28 -4.39 -35.44
N ALA A 200 -17.07 -4.10 -34.92
CA ALA A 200 -15.82 -4.12 -35.66
C ALA A 200 -15.03 -5.40 -35.32
N GLY A 201 -15.51 -6.55 -35.81
CA GLY A 201 -14.71 -7.77 -35.84
C GLY A 201 -13.42 -7.58 -36.66
N PRO A 202 -12.41 -8.47 -36.54
CA PRO A 202 -11.19 -8.39 -37.34
C PRO A 202 -11.55 -8.31 -38.82
N ASN A 203 -11.01 -7.32 -39.53
CA ASN A 203 -11.29 -7.13 -40.96
C ASN A 203 -10.98 -8.44 -41.70
N PRO A 204 -11.92 -9.02 -42.47
CA PRO A 204 -11.69 -10.27 -43.20
C PRO A 204 -10.45 -10.20 -44.11
N ASP A 205 -10.10 -9.03 -44.62
CA ASP A 205 -8.89 -8.81 -45.42
C ASP A 205 -7.59 -8.98 -44.62
N ASP A 206 -7.58 -8.55 -43.34
CA ASP A 206 -6.43 -8.73 -42.44
C ASP A 206 -6.24 -10.21 -42.09
N ALA A 207 -7.36 -10.92 -41.85
CA ALA A 207 -7.35 -12.36 -41.62
C ALA A 207 -6.85 -13.12 -42.86
N ALA A 208 -7.34 -12.77 -44.05
CA ALA A 208 -6.89 -13.33 -45.31
C ALA A 208 -5.39 -13.09 -45.53
N THR A 209 -4.90 -11.88 -45.23
CA THR A 209 -3.47 -11.53 -45.34
C THR A 209 -2.61 -12.40 -44.42
N CYS A 210 -3.06 -12.66 -43.19
CA CYS A 210 -2.36 -13.52 -42.24
C CYS A 210 -2.27 -14.98 -42.75
N ILE A 211 -3.39 -15.54 -43.22
CA ILE A 211 -3.44 -16.90 -43.78
C ILE A 211 -2.54 -17.01 -45.02
N GLN A 212 -2.63 -16.05 -45.95
CA GLN A 212 -1.81 -16.03 -47.15
C GLN A 212 -0.31 -15.95 -46.83
N LYS A 213 0.08 -15.14 -45.83
CA LYS A 213 1.47 -15.01 -45.40
C LYS A 213 2.03 -16.34 -44.89
N VAL A 214 1.27 -17.05 -44.06
CA VAL A 214 1.67 -18.37 -43.52
C VAL A 214 1.81 -19.40 -44.65
N TRP A 215 0.84 -19.44 -45.57
CA TRP A 215 0.85 -20.37 -46.69
C TRP A 215 2.01 -20.12 -47.67
N ARG A 216 2.24 -18.86 -48.05
CA ARG A 216 3.39 -18.48 -48.90
C ARG A 216 4.72 -18.87 -48.24
N GLY A 217 4.86 -18.65 -46.94
CA GLY A 217 6.04 -19.06 -46.19
C GLY A 217 6.23 -20.59 -46.14
N TYR A 218 5.16 -21.35 -45.98
CA TYR A 218 5.20 -22.82 -46.00
C TYR A 218 5.66 -23.36 -47.37
N ILE A 219 5.04 -22.89 -48.46
CA ILE A 219 5.42 -23.29 -49.83
C ILE A 219 6.89 -23.00 -50.09
N GLN A 220 7.36 -21.80 -49.73
CA GLN A 220 8.74 -21.41 -50.00
C GLN A 220 9.73 -22.29 -49.24
N ARG A 221 9.46 -22.59 -47.96
CA ARG A 221 10.29 -23.52 -47.18
C ARG A 221 10.35 -24.90 -47.82
N LYS A 222 9.22 -25.45 -48.27
CA LYS A 222 9.17 -26.74 -48.97
C LYS A 222 9.96 -26.74 -50.27
N LYS A 223 9.87 -25.64 -51.04
CA LYS A 223 10.66 -25.48 -52.27
C LYS A 223 12.16 -25.39 -51.99
N THR A 224 12.55 -24.63 -50.96
CA THR A 224 13.96 -24.50 -50.55
C THR A 224 14.52 -25.82 -50.03
N GLU A 225 13.75 -26.58 -49.25
CA GLU A 225 14.13 -27.93 -48.79
C GLU A 225 14.41 -28.84 -49.99
N LYS A 226 13.52 -28.87 -50.99
CA LYS A 226 13.71 -29.66 -52.21
C LYS A 226 14.93 -29.21 -53.03
N MET A 227 15.11 -27.90 -53.23
CA MET A 227 16.28 -27.38 -53.96
C MET A 227 17.58 -27.74 -53.24
N ARG A 228 17.58 -27.73 -51.91
CA ARG A 228 18.73 -28.15 -51.10
C ARG A 228 19.01 -29.64 -51.24
N GLU A 229 17.99 -30.50 -51.26
CA GLU A 229 18.14 -31.93 -51.53
C GLU A 229 18.72 -32.17 -52.93
N GLU A 230 18.18 -31.53 -53.95
CA GLU A 230 18.67 -31.60 -55.34
C GLU A 230 20.14 -31.14 -55.45
N GLU A 231 20.51 -30.05 -54.75
CA GLU A 231 21.89 -29.54 -54.70
C GLU A 231 22.83 -30.50 -53.96
N MET A 232 22.38 -31.11 -52.85
CA MET A 232 23.16 -32.10 -52.11
C MET A 232 23.42 -33.37 -52.93
N ILE A 233 22.44 -33.82 -53.72
CA ILE A 233 22.61 -34.91 -54.69
C ILE A 233 23.62 -34.50 -55.77
N PHE A 234 23.49 -33.29 -56.34
CA PHE A 234 24.41 -32.77 -57.36
C PHE A 234 25.86 -32.70 -56.87
N LEU A 235 26.08 -32.31 -55.61
CA LEU A 235 27.41 -32.24 -54.98
C LEU A 235 27.96 -33.61 -54.55
N GLY A 236 27.23 -34.71 -54.75
CA GLY A 236 27.64 -36.06 -54.38
C GLY A 236 27.65 -36.34 -52.87
N MET A 237 26.95 -35.50 -52.09
CA MET A 237 26.85 -35.58 -50.62
C MET A 237 25.49 -36.11 -50.13
N GLY A 238 24.53 -36.30 -51.03
CA GLY A 238 23.25 -36.98 -50.78
C GLY A 238 23.25 -38.40 -51.35
N VAL A 239 22.49 -39.30 -50.74
CA VAL A 239 22.20 -40.66 -51.25
C VAL A 239 21.04 -40.60 -52.23
#